data_AF-A0A524IAD1-F1
#
_entry.id   AF-A0A524IAD1-F1
#
_cell.length_a   1.000
_cell.length_b   1.000
_cell.length_c   1.000
_cell.angle_alpha   90.00
_cell.angle_beta   90.00
_cell.angle_gamma   90.00
#
_symmetry.space_group_name_H-M   'P 1'
#
loop_
_entity.id
_entity.type
_entity.pdbx_description
1 polymer ?
#
loop_
_entity_poly.entity_id
_entity_poly.type
_entity_poly.pdbx_seq_one_letter_code
_entity_poly.pdbx_strand_id
1 'polypeptide(L)'
;MKELDFSRLRRTSLRSRKSKVSFRGCAAPVRKGMSFGAFLAGLPDYLAAKDFRAVVDAVVQARRRGAPVLLGIGAHFIKVGLSPLLLQGLSERIFDGVAMNGAGVIHDVELALVGKTSEDVASQLADGSFGMARETAQFIQGALAAGIGEGLGFGAAVGKAIAGSRAPHRDRSLLAGAWKQGIPVTVHVCVGADVTHMHPETDGAAMGEASLRDFRSFCGLVARLQGGVYLNV
;
A
#
# COMPACT_ATOMS: atom_id res chain seq x y z
N MET A 1 29.38 -35.01 -29.70
CA MET A 1 28.31 -35.40 -28.75
C MET A 1 27.33 -36.32 -29.48
N LYS A 2 26.87 -37.41 -28.87
CA LYS A 2 25.83 -38.28 -29.46
C LYS A 2 24.45 -37.66 -29.20
N GLU A 3 23.63 -37.58 -30.23
CA GLU A 3 22.25 -37.09 -30.13
C GLU A 3 21.34 -38.11 -29.41
N LEU A 4 20.25 -37.60 -28.83
CA LEU A 4 19.23 -38.41 -28.16
C LEU A 4 18.30 -39.09 -29.18
N ASP A 5 17.93 -40.35 -28.94
CA ASP A 5 16.93 -41.10 -29.72
C ASP A 5 15.50 -40.78 -29.24
N PHE A 6 14.85 -39.86 -29.93
CA PHE A 6 13.49 -39.41 -29.60
C PHE A 6 12.38 -40.44 -29.92
N SER A 7 12.68 -41.53 -30.65
CA SER A 7 11.67 -42.57 -30.99
C SER A 7 11.16 -43.32 -29.75
N ARG A 8 11.93 -43.29 -28.66
CA ARG A 8 11.63 -43.98 -27.40
C ARG A 8 10.71 -43.21 -26.45
N LEU A 9 10.26 -42.01 -26.84
CA LEU A 9 9.36 -41.19 -26.01
C LEU A 9 8.00 -41.88 -25.82
N ARG A 10 7.63 -42.10 -24.55
CA ARG A 10 6.28 -42.54 -24.17
C ARG A 10 5.33 -41.34 -24.14
N ARG A 11 4.33 -41.38 -25.01
CA ARG A 11 3.29 -40.34 -25.13
C ARG A 11 2.01 -40.83 -24.47
N THR A 12 1.22 -39.90 -23.94
CA THR A 12 -0.07 -40.19 -23.29
C THR A 12 -1.22 -39.49 -24.02
N SER A 13 -2.44 -40.03 -23.88
CA SER A 13 -3.63 -39.44 -24.50
C SER A 13 -4.07 -38.19 -23.76
N LEU A 14 -4.44 -37.15 -24.51
CA LEU A 14 -5.08 -35.96 -23.94
C LEU A 14 -6.37 -36.32 -23.19
N ARG A 15 -7.10 -37.36 -23.63
CA ARG A 15 -8.37 -37.79 -23.03
C ARG A 15 -8.20 -38.38 -21.63
N SER A 16 -7.04 -38.96 -21.33
CA SER A 16 -6.77 -39.60 -20.03
C SER A 16 -6.08 -38.67 -19.03
N ARG A 17 -5.60 -37.50 -19.48
CA ARG A 17 -4.91 -36.52 -18.62
C ARG A 17 -5.91 -35.55 -17.99
N LYS A 18 -5.87 -35.40 -16.67
CA LYS A 18 -6.62 -34.35 -15.96
C LYS A 18 -6.17 -32.96 -16.45
N SER A 19 -7.10 -32.20 -17.03
CA SER A 19 -6.86 -30.83 -17.50
C SER A 19 -7.50 -29.83 -16.54
N LYS A 20 -6.80 -28.72 -16.27
CA LYS A 20 -7.24 -27.69 -15.29
C LYS A 20 -8.14 -26.61 -15.89
N VAL A 21 -8.18 -26.52 -17.21
CA VAL A 21 -8.89 -25.48 -17.97
C VAL A 21 -9.90 -26.14 -18.90
N SER A 22 -11.05 -25.51 -19.04
CA SER A 22 -12.12 -25.88 -19.96
C SER A 22 -12.81 -24.63 -20.53
N PHE A 23 -13.63 -24.82 -21.57
CA PHE A 23 -14.42 -23.74 -22.15
C PHE A 23 -15.41 -23.07 -21.18
N ARG A 24 -15.74 -23.72 -20.04
CA ARG A 24 -16.66 -23.15 -19.04
C ARG A 24 -16.12 -21.92 -18.32
N GLY A 25 -14.79 -21.81 -18.19
CA GLY A 25 -14.14 -20.67 -17.54
C GLY A 25 -13.55 -19.66 -18.53
N CYS A 26 -13.89 -19.76 -19.82
CA CYS A 26 -13.43 -18.81 -20.82
C CYS A 26 -14.03 -17.42 -20.57
N ALA A 27 -13.28 -16.40 -20.96
CA ALA A 27 -13.75 -15.02 -20.90
C ALA A 27 -14.90 -14.77 -21.89
N ALA A 28 -15.75 -13.80 -21.58
CA ALA A 28 -16.75 -13.28 -22.49
C ALA A 28 -16.14 -12.20 -23.42
N PRO A 29 -16.47 -12.20 -24.72
CA PRO A 29 -16.05 -11.14 -25.64
C PRO A 29 -16.58 -9.77 -25.23
N VAL A 30 -15.75 -8.73 -25.32
CA VAL A 30 -16.16 -7.34 -25.10
C VAL A 30 -17.08 -6.87 -26.22
N ARG A 31 -18.06 -6.01 -25.90
CA ARG A 31 -18.99 -5.43 -26.88
C ARG A 31 -19.23 -3.96 -26.61
N LYS A 32 -19.54 -3.19 -27.66
CA LYS A 32 -19.89 -1.76 -27.54
C LYS A 32 -21.09 -1.60 -26.59
N GLY A 33 -21.00 -0.65 -25.66
CA GLY A 33 -22.01 -0.40 -24.64
C GLY A 33 -22.02 -1.38 -23.46
N MET A 34 -21.03 -2.27 -23.36
CA MET A 34 -20.85 -3.13 -22.17
C MET A 34 -20.52 -2.28 -20.94
N SER A 35 -21.20 -2.55 -19.82
CA SER A 35 -20.88 -1.92 -18.53
C SER A 35 -19.58 -2.48 -17.96
N PHE A 36 -18.91 -1.71 -17.11
CA PHE A 36 -17.69 -2.19 -16.44
C PHE A 36 -17.97 -3.42 -15.55
N GLY A 37 -19.14 -3.49 -14.91
CA GLY A 37 -19.56 -4.68 -14.17
C GLY A 37 -19.73 -5.92 -15.04
N ALA A 38 -20.30 -5.78 -16.25
CA ALA A 38 -20.40 -6.88 -17.20
C ALA A 38 -19.03 -7.33 -17.73
N PHE A 39 -18.10 -6.40 -17.91
CA PHE A 39 -16.71 -6.71 -18.22
C PHE A 39 -16.05 -7.53 -17.11
N LEU A 40 -16.15 -7.10 -15.85
CA LEU A 40 -15.59 -7.83 -14.71
C LEU A 40 -16.20 -9.23 -14.56
N ALA A 41 -17.52 -9.35 -14.70
CA ALA A 41 -18.20 -10.64 -14.67
C ALA A 41 -17.71 -11.58 -15.79
N GLY A 42 -17.36 -11.01 -16.95
CA GLY A 42 -16.87 -11.71 -18.14
C GLY A 42 -15.39 -12.08 -18.14
N LEU A 43 -14.60 -11.77 -17.11
CA LEU A 43 -13.21 -12.24 -17.00
C LEU A 43 -13.11 -13.79 -17.03
N PRO A 44 -11.98 -14.41 -17.35
CA PRO A 44 -11.86 -15.87 -17.25
C PRO A 44 -11.90 -16.33 -15.77
N ASP A 45 -12.32 -17.57 -15.52
CA ASP A 45 -12.31 -18.18 -14.16
C ASP A 45 -10.98 -18.92 -13.89
N TYR A 46 -9.86 -18.31 -14.29
CA TYR A 46 -8.54 -18.91 -14.18
C TYR A 46 -7.49 -17.89 -13.76
N LEU A 47 -6.47 -18.39 -13.04
CA LEU A 47 -5.27 -17.64 -12.66
C LEU A 47 -5.63 -16.30 -11.99
N ALA A 48 -4.93 -15.22 -12.35
CA ALA A 48 -5.08 -13.90 -11.76
C ALA A 48 -6.54 -13.37 -11.79
N ALA A 49 -7.34 -13.70 -12.81
CA ALA A 49 -8.73 -13.28 -12.85
C ALA A 49 -9.59 -13.97 -11.78
N LYS A 50 -9.30 -15.25 -11.50
CA LYS A 50 -9.94 -15.99 -10.41
C LYS A 50 -9.48 -15.47 -9.06
N ASP A 51 -8.18 -15.23 -8.90
CA ASP A 51 -7.62 -14.70 -7.65
C ASP A 51 -8.15 -13.30 -7.36
N PHE A 52 -8.26 -12.44 -8.38
CA PHE A 52 -8.88 -11.12 -8.26
C PHE A 52 -10.31 -11.19 -7.75
N ARG A 53 -11.16 -12.06 -8.34
CA ARG A 53 -12.54 -12.25 -7.86
C ARG A 53 -12.58 -12.76 -6.44
N ALA A 54 -11.69 -13.70 -6.07
CA ALA A 54 -11.62 -14.21 -4.71
C ALA A 54 -11.27 -13.11 -3.70
N VAL A 55 -10.35 -12.20 -4.04
CA VAL A 55 -10.02 -11.04 -3.21
C VAL A 55 -11.22 -10.09 -3.09
N VAL A 56 -11.88 -9.76 -4.21
CA VAL A 56 -13.09 -8.91 -4.21
C VAL A 56 -14.18 -9.52 -3.33
N ASP A 57 -14.46 -10.81 -3.50
CA ASP A 57 -15.47 -11.53 -2.72
C ASP A 57 -15.11 -11.54 -1.23
N ALA A 58 -13.84 -11.78 -0.88
CA ALA A 58 -13.39 -11.75 0.51
C ALA A 58 -13.61 -10.37 1.16
N VAL A 59 -13.25 -9.29 0.47
CA VAL A 59 -13.46 -7.90 0.96
C VAL A 59 -14.95 -7.61 1.11
N VAL A 60 -15.77 -7.93 0.11
CA VAL A 60 -17.23 -7.72 0.18
C VAL A 60 -17.86 -8.51 1.33
N GLN A 61 -17.46 -9.76 1.54
CA GLN A 61 -17.97 -10.59 2.63
C GLN A 61 -17.54 -10.09 4.00
N ALA A 62 -16.29 -9.61 4.16
CA ALA A 62 -15.84 -8.97 5.39
C ALA A 62 -16.69 -7.74 5.72
N ARG A 63 -16.88 -6.84 4.74
CA ARG A 63 -17.70 -5.63 4.93
C ARG A 63 -19.16 -5.95 5.26
N ARG A 64 -19.77 -6.95 4.60
CA ARG A 64 -21.14 -7.39 4.91
C ARG A 64 -21.32 -7.91 6.33
N ARG A 65 -20.26 -8.45 6.94
CA ARG A 65 -20.26 -8.96 8.32
C ARG A 65 -19.86 -7.91 9.35
N GLY A 66 -19.52 -6.69 8.91
CA GLY A 66 -18.94 -5.67 9.78
C GLY A 66 -17.53 -6.01 10.27
N ALA A 67 -16.82 -6.92 9.58
CA ALA A 67 -15.45 -7.29 9.91
C ALA A 67 -14.45 -6.32 9.25
N PRO A 68 -13.28 -6.08 9.88
CA PRO A 68 -12.34 -5.09 9.39
C PRO A 68 -11.62 -5.53 8.11
N VAL A 69 -11.29 -4.56 7.28
CA VAL A 69 -10.46 -4.70 6.09
C VAL A 69 -9.25 -3.78 6.24
N LEU A 70 -8.08 -4.39 6.40
CA LEU A 70 -6.81 -3.69 6.61
C LEU A 70 -5.95 -3.77 5.36
N LEU A 71 -5.22 -2.70 5.07
CA LEU A 71 -4.36 -2.60 3.89
C LEU A 71 -2.92 -2.29 4.30
N GLY A 72 -2.01 -3.22 4.06
CA GLY A 72 -0.57 -2.97 4.05
C GLY A 72 -0.13 -2.49 2.68
N ILE A 73 0.53 -1.33 2.59
CA ILE A 73 1.03 -0.76 1.34
C ILE A 73 2.53 -0.45 1.40
N GLY A 74 3.21 -0.67 0.27
CA GLY A 74 4.50 -0.05 -0.01
C GLY A 74 4.40 1.41 -0.49
N ALA A 75 5.53 2.12 -0.45
CA ALA A 75 5.69 3.50 -0.91
C ALA A 75 5.23 3.75 -2.36
N HIS A 76 5.30 2.72 -3.23
CA HIS A 76 4.87 2.78 -4.63
C HIS A 76 3.41 3.17 -4.79
N PHE A 77 2.55 2.78 -3.84
CA PHE A 77 1.12 3.09 -3.88
C PHE A 77 0.88 4.61 -3.92
N ILE A 78 1.62 5.35 -3.11
CA ILE A 78 1.57 6.81 -3.02
C ILE A 78 2.30 7.43 -4.22
N LYS A 79 3.52 6.94 -4.51
CA LYS A 79 4.37 7.43 -5.60
C LYS A 79 3.67 7.43 -6.96
N VAL A 80 2.84 6.42 -7.26
CA VAL A 80 2.13 6.31 -8.56
C VAL A 80 0.75 6.96 -8.56
N GLY A 81 0.40 7.70 -7.51
CA GLY A 81 -0.80 8.56 -7.49
C GLY A 81 -2.09 7.87 -7.07
N LEU A 82 -2.03 6.74 -6.33
CA LEU A 82 -3.25 6.05 -5.88
C LEU A 82 -3.83 6.60 -4.56
N SER A 83 -3.18 7.56 -3.91
CA SER A 83 -3.65 8.19 -2.66
C SER A 83 -5.11 8.68 -2.73
N PRO A 84 -5.60 9.32 -3.81
CA PRO A 84 -7.01 9.74 -3.90
C PRO A 84 -7.99 8.57 -3.84
N LEU A 85 -7.66 7.44 -4.48
CA LEU A 85 -8.51 6.24 -4.47
C LEU A 85 -8.52 5.59 -3.08
N LEU A 86 -7.37 5.59 -2.40
CA LEU A 86 -7.31 5.09 -1.03
C LEU A 86 -8.10 5.99 -0.08
N LEU A 87 -7.98 7.31 -0.19
CA LEU A 87 -8.79 8.25 0.60
C LEU A 87 -10.30 8.06 0.38
N GLN A 88 -10.72 7.79 -0.85
CA GLN A 88 -12.10 7.41 -1.14
C GLN A 88 -12.47 6.08 -0.46
N GLY A 89 -11.62 5.06 -0.57
CA GLY A 89 -11.84 3.78 0.09
C GLY A 89 -11.92 3.89 1.62
N LEU A 90 -11.17 4.82 2.22
CA LEU A 90 -11.23 5.11 3.65
C LEU A 90 -12.55 5.82 4.00
N SER A 91 -12.97 6.83 3.22
CA SER A 91 -14.19 7.59 3.49
C SER A 91 -15.48 6.78 3.29
N GLU A 92 -15.47 5.89 2.30
CA GLU A 92 -16.56 4.93 2.04
C GLU A 92 -16.51 3.72 2.98
N ARG A 93 -15.54 3.68 3.91
CA ARG A 93 -15.31 2.58 4.85
C ARG A 93 -15.17 1.24 4.13
N ILE A 94 -14.46 1.22 3.01
CA ILE A 94 -13.96 -0.01 2.39
C ILE A 94 -12.78 -0.54 3.18
N PHE A 95 -11.91 0.35 3.66
CA PHE A 95 -10.75 0.04 4.49
C PHE A 95 -10.89 0.68 5.87
N ASP A 96 -10.49 -0.04 6.92
CA ASP A 96 -10.57 0.41 8.33
C ASP A 96 -9.21 0.84 8.89
N GLY A 97 -8.12 0.58 8.18
CA GLY A 97 -6.78 1.01 8.57
C GLY A 97 -5.73 0.69 7.51
N VAL A 98 -4.65 1.46 7.52
CA VAL A 98 -3.54 1.33 6.58
C VAL A 98 -2.22 1.13 7.35
N ALA A 99 -1.40 0.19 6.93
CA ALA A 99 -0.03 0.03 7.40
C ALA A 99 0.95 0.33 6.25
N MET A 100 2.04 1.05 6.51
CA MET A 100 3.04 1.36 5.48
C MET A 100 4.47 1.39 6.03
N ASN A 101 5.45 1.43 5.14
CA ASN A 101 6.85 1.68 5.48
C ASN A 101 7.18 3.19 5.49
N GLY A 102 8.36 3.56 6.00
CA GLY A 102 8.77 4.97 6.12
C GLY A 102 8.83 5.69 4.78
N ALA A 103 9.28 5.04 3.71
CA ALA A 103 9.27 5.60 2.36
C ALA A 103 7.89 6.07 1.87
N GLY A 104 6.79 5.43 2.32
CA GLY A 104 5.44 5.92 2.03
C GLY A 104 5.19 7.31 2.61
N VAL A 105 5.69 7.57 3.82
CA VAL A 105 5.56 8.87 4.48
C VAL A 105 6.39 9.94 3.77
N ILE A 106 7.58 9.60 3.31
CA ILE A 106 8.46 10.49 2.52
C ILE A 106 7.70 10.99 1.29
N HIS A 107 7.13 10.07 0.49
CA HIS A 107 6.37 10.45 -0.69
C HIS A 107 5.13 11.29 -0.38
N ASP A 108 4.39 10.96 0.68
CA ASP A 108 3.18 11.72 1.05
C ASP A 108 3.52 13.14 1.53
N VAL A 109 4.59 13.30 2.32
CA VAL A 109 5.10 14.59 2.78
C VAL A 109 5.57 15.45 1.60
N GLU A 110 6.37 14.90 0.70
CA GLU A 110 6.85 15.63 -0.48
C GLU A 110 5.70 16.08 -1.39
N LEU A 111 4.74 15.17 -1.65
CA LEU A 111 3.54 15.52 -2.40
C LEU A 111 2.74 16.62 -1.70
N ALA A 112 2.60 16.58 -0.36
CA ALA A 112 1.89 17.61 0.39
C ALA A 112 2.59 18.97 0.31
N LEU A 113 3.91 18.99 0.48
CA LEU A 113 4.74 20.21 0.54
C LEU A 113 4.91 20.87 -0.82
N VAL A 114 5.18 20.09 -1.88
CA VAL A 114 5.61 20.64 -3.18
C VAL A 114 4.92 20.00 -4.40
N GLY A 115 4.02 19.03 -4.20
CA GLY A 115 3.19 18.47 -5.28
C GLY A 115 3.91 17.48 -6.19
N LYS A 116 5.15 17.10 -5.85
CA LYS A 116 5.99 16.18 -6.60
C LYS A 116 6.83 15.34 -5.64
N THR A 117 7.23 14.15 -6.08
CA THR A 117 8.06 13.20 -5.33
C THR A 117 8.75 12.24 -6.31
N SER A 118 9.61 11.35 -5.81
CA SER A 118 10.40 10.39 -6.58
C SER A 118 11.46 11.05 -7.46
N GLU A 119 12.61 11.26 -6.86
CA GLU A 119 13.83 11.72 -7.51
C GLU A 119 14.48 10.65 -8.42
N ASP A 120 15.43 11.07 -9.26
CA ASP A 120 16.15 10.16 -10.17
C ASP A 120 17.31 9.49 -9.43
N VAL A 121 17.04 8.26 -9.03
CA VAL A 121 17.97 7.39 -8.28
C VAL A 121 19.33 7.27 -8.98
N ALA A 122 19.36 7.07 -10.30
CA ALA A 122 20.60 6.72 -10.98
C ALA A 122 21.57 7.90 -11.05
N SER A 123 21.05 9.10 -11.34
CA SER A 123 21.89 10.31 -11.44
C SER A 123 22.35 10.80 -10.07
N GLN A 124 21.53 10.67 -9.03
CA GLN A 124 21.83 11.23 -7.71
C GLN A 124 22.57 10.27 -6.76
N LEU A 125 22.53 8.96 -7.01
CA LEU A 125 23.41 8.04 -6.30
C LEU A 125 24.88 8.28 -6.64
N ALA A 126 25.18 8.75 -7.86
CA ALA A 126 26.54 8.97 -8.31
C ALA A 126 27.25 10.12 -7.57
N ASP A 127 26.51 11.14 -7.14
CA ASP A 127 27.05 12.31 -6.43
C ASP A 127 26.66 12.36 -4.94
N GLY A 128 25.91 11.37 -4.46
CA GLY A 128 25.47 11.27 -3.06
C GLY A 128 24.33 12.22 -2.68
N SER A 129 23.70 12.89 -3.65
CA SER A 129 22.57 13.78 -3.40
C SER A 129 21.23 13.06 -3.22
N PHE A 130 21.19 11.74 -3.50
CA PHE A 130 19.97 10.95 -3.40
C PHE A 130 19.37 10.99 -1.98
N GLY A 131 18.12 11.46 -1.88
CA GLY A 131 17.37 11.51 -0.65
C GLY A 131 17.77 12.65 0.30
N MET A 132 18.53 13.64 -0.18
CA MET A 132 19.05 14.75 0.63
C MET A 132 18.11 15.97 0.70
N ALA A 133 16.82 15.80 0.42
CA ALA A 133 15.81 16.84 0.55
C ALA A 133 15.61 17.23 2.03
N ARG A 134 16.20 18.37 2.43
CA ARG A 134 16.18 18.87 3.81
C ARG A 134 14.76 19.09 4.33
N GLU A 135 13.88 19.67 3.51
CA GLU A 135 12.50 19.98 3.87
C GLU A 135 11.73 18.71 4.30
N THR A 136 11.97 17.58 3.63
CA THR A 136 11.32 16.31 3.92
C THR A 136 11.73 15.78 5.30
N ALA A 137 13.04 15.73 5.58
CA ALA A 137 13.56 15.25 6.86
C ALA A 137 13.14 16.16 8.03
N GLN A 138 13.27 17.48 7.86
CA GLN A 138 12.89 18.46 8.89
C GLN A 138 11.40 18.39 9.22
N PHE A 139 10.54 18.25 8.20
CA PHE A 139 9.11 18.14 8.41
C PHE A 139 8.74 16.88 9.19
N ILE A 140 9.27 15.73 8.77
CA ILE A 140 8.98 14.44 9.42
C ILE A 140 9.47 14.47 10.86
N GLN A 141 10.71 14.89 11.11
CA GLN A 141 11.26 14.88 12.47
C GLN A 141 10.58 15.89 13.39
N GLY A 142 10.24 17.08 12.87
CA GLY A 142 9.43 18.04 13.62
C GLY A 142 8.06 17.48 13.99
N ALA A 143 7.41 16.74 13.07
CA ALA A 143 6.14 16.09 13.33
C ALA A 143 6.24 14.99 14.40
N LEU A 144 7.29 14.16 14.34
CA LEU A 144 7.52 13.11 15.33
C LEU A 144 7.80 13.68 16.72
N ALA A 145 8.69 14.67 16.83
CA ALA A 145 9.01 15.32 18.10
C ALA A 145 7.75 15.90 18.77
N ALA A 146 6.88 16.57 18.01
CA ALA A 146 5.62 17.09 18.53
C ALA A 146 4.61 15.97 18.88
N GLY A 147 4.44 14.98 18.00
CA GLY A 147 3.43 13.94 18.16
C GLY A 147 3.71 12.98 19.32
N ILE A 148 4.99 12.74 19.64
CA ILE A 148 5.35 11.84 20.74
C ILE A 148 4.89 12.38 22.09
N GLY A 149 5.05 13.68 22.32
CA GLY A 149 4.56 14.35 23.54
C GLY A 149 3.04 14.24 23.71
N GLU A 150 2.32 14.01 22.63
CA GLU A 150 0.86 13.83 22.62
C GLU A 150 0.40 12.37 22.66
N GLY A 151 1.32 11.41 22.74
CA GLY A 151 0.95 9.99 22.70
C GLY A 151 0.71 9.42 21.30
N LEU A 152 0.99 10.18 20.24
CA LEU A 152 0.75 9.73 18.86
C LEU A 152 1.83 8.74 18.39
N GLY A 153 1.42 7.83 17.50
CA GLY A 153 2.33 7.05 16.66
C GLY A 153 2.70 7.79 15.38
N PHE A 154 3.62 7.24 14.60
CA PHE A 154 4.28 7.91 13.49
C PHE A 154 3.28 8.43 12.44
N GLY A 155 2.39 7.57 11.92
CA GLY A 155 1.45 7.95 10.87
C GLY A 155 0.48 9.04 11.32
N ALA A 156 -0.01 8.95 12.56
CA ALA A 156 -0.88 9.96 13.16
C ALA A 156 -0.16 11.28 13.40
N ALA A 157 1.08 11.25 13.90
CA ALA A 157 1.90 12.44 14.14
C ALA A 157 2.15 13.22 12.84
N VAL A 158 2.57 12.54 11.78
CA VAL A 158 2.82 13.18 10.48
C VAL A 158 1.51 13.62 9.82
N GLY A 159 0.46 12.80 9.86
CA GLY A 159 -0.86 13.18 9.34
C GLY A 159 -1.42 14.44 10.01
N LYS A 160 -1.30 14.53 11.35
CA LYS A 160 -1.66 15.74 12.11
C LYS A 160 -0.84 16.95 11.67
N ALA A 161 0.47 16.80 11.55
CA ALA A 161 1.36 17.88 11.13
C ALA A 161 1.02 18.39 9.73
N ILE A 162 0.80 17.50 8.75
CA ILE A 162 0.42 17.90 7.38
C ILE A 162 -0.92 18.62 7.41
N ALA A 163 -1.93 18.07 8.11
CA ALA A 163 -3.26 18.66 8.20
C ALA A 163 -3.25 20.07 8.81
N GLY A 164 -2.38 20.31 9.80
CA GLY A 164 -2.21 21.61 10.46
C GLY A 164 -1.25 22.59 9.74
N SER A 165 -0.51 22.13 8.74
CA SER A 165 0.51 22.94 8.05
C SER A 165 -0.09 23.93 7.04
N ARG A 166 0.77 24.79 6.47
CA ARG A 166 0.45 25.64 5.31
C ARG A 166 0.84 25.00 3.97
N ALA A 167 1.08 23.69 3.95
CA ALA A 167 1.50 22.99 2.74
C ALA A 167 0.42 23.11 1.63
N PRO A 168 0.79 23.50 0.40
CA PRO A 168 -0.16 23.82 -0.67
C PRO A 168 -1.02 22.64 -1.12
N HIS A 169 -0.57 21.40 -0.88
CA HIS A 169 -1.26 20.19 -1.30
C HIS A 169 -1.69 19.30 -0.12
N ARG A 170 -1.75 19.85 1.11
CA ARG A 170 -2.13 19.11 2.33
C ARG A 170 -3.46 18.35 2.21
N ASP A 171 -4.41 18.84 1.41
CA ASP A 171 -5.72 18.20 1.23
C ASP A 171 -5.69 16.99 0.29
N ARG A 172 -4.54 16.74 -0.38
CA ARG A 172 -4.31 15.55 -1.20
C ARG A 172 -3.47 14.48 -0.49
N SER A 173 -2.92 14.79 0.68
CA SER A 173 -2.11 13.85 1.46
C SER A 173 -2.98 12.73 2.04
N LEU A 174 -2.49 11.51 1.88
CA LEU A 174 -3.11 10.32 2.46
C LEU A 174 -3.10 10.40 3.99
N LEU A 175 -1.96 10.75 4.60
CA LEU A 175 -1.81 10.81 6.05
C LEU A 175 -2.68 11.91 6.66
N ALA A 176 -2.72 13.09 6.03
CA ALA A 176 -3.57 14.19 6.49
C ALA A 176 -5.05 13.85 6.36
N GLY A 177 -5.45 13.25 5.23
CA GLY A 177 -6.84 12.84 4.99
C GLY A 177 -7.30 11.74 5.93
N ALA A 178 -6.45 10.76 6.24
CA ALA A 178 -6.76 9.70 7.20
C ALA A 178 -6.84 10.23 8.64
N TRP A 179 -5.91 11.12 9.03
CA TRP A 179 -5.95 11.81 10.33
C TRP A 179 -7.27 12.57 10.53
N LYS A 180 -7.69 13.37 9.55
CA LYS A 180 -8.95 14.14 9.61
C LYS A 180 -10.18 13.23 9.73
N GLN A 181 -10.12 12.02 9.20
CA GLN A 181 -11.21 11.04 9.26
C GLN A 181 -11.17 10.17 10.52
N GLY A 182 -10.12 10.29 11.35
CA GLY A 182 -9.93 9.43 12.52
C GLY A 182 -9.63 7.97 12.16
N ILE A 183 -9.08 7.74 10.96
CA ILE A 183 -8.76 6.39 10.47
C ILE A 183 -7.28 6.12 10.72
N PRO A 184 -6.92 5.00 11.39
CA PRO A 184 -5.55 4.71 11.76
C PRO A 184 -4.69 4.42 10.54
N VAL A 185 -3.56 5.11 10.48
CA VAL A 185 -2.45 4.81 9.57
C VAL A 185 -1.21 4.56 10.40
N THR A 186 -0.60 3.39 10.25
CA THR A 186 0.57 2.95 11.01
C THR A 186 1.80 2.88 10.10
N VAL A 187 2.94 3.34 10.61
CA VAL A 187 4.21 3.36 9.87
C VAL A 187 5.23 2.48 10.61
N HIS A 188 5.69 1.45 9.90
CA HIS A 188 6.65 0.47 10.39
C HIS A 188 8.01 0.76 9.79
N VAL A 189 8.81 1.54 10.49
CA VAL A 189 10.11 2.01 10.01
C VAL A 189 11.14 0.89 10.09
N CYS A 190 11.90 0.71 9.00
CA CYS A 190 13.09 -0.11 8.99
C CYS A 190 14.31 0.82 9.07
N VAL A 191 14.95 0.87 10.24
CA VAL A 191 16.10 1.75 10.47
C VAL A 191 17.22 1.42 9.48
N GLY A 192 17.68 2.44 8.75
CA GLY A 192 18.67 2.29 7.68
C GLY A 192 18.11 2.03 6.28
N ALA A 193 16.79 1.84 6.13
CA ALA A 193 16.16 1.63 4.82
C ALA A 193 15.71 2.94 4.13
N ASP A 194 15.28 3.93 4.91
CA ASP A 194 14.75 5.20 4.38
C ASP A 194 15.81 6.29 4.32
N VAL A 195 15.73 7.15 3.30
CA VAL A 195 16.73 8.21 3.05
C VAL A 195 16.81 9.25 4.16
N THR A 196 15.72 9.47 4.89
CA THR A 196 15.66 10.41 6.02
C THR A 196 16.62 10.04 7.15
N HIS A 197 17.01 8.76 7.27
CA HIS A 197 17.91 8.31 8.33
C HIS A 197 19.34 8.88 8.21
N MET A 198 19.73 9.35 7.03
CA MET A 198 21.04 9.96 6.81
C MET A 198 21.12 11.43 7.27
N HIS A 199 19.97 12.05 7.56
CA HIS A 199 19.91 13.47 7.93
C HIS A 199 20.26 13.68 9.40
N PRO A 200 21.02 14.75 9.74
CA PRO A 200 21.44 15.02 11.11
C PRO A 200 20.27 15.36 12.05
N GLU A 201 19.13 15.79 11.50
CA GLU A 201 17.90 16.00 12.27
C GLU A 201 17.25 14.70 12.76
N THR A 202 17.73 13.53 12.32
CA THR A 202 17.08 12.27 12.66
C THR A 202 17.30 11.86 14.11
N ASP A 203 16.20 11.88 14.88
CA ASP A 203 16.13 11.34 16.23
C ASP A 203 15.63 9.89 16.20
N GLY A 204 16.55 8.95 16.40
CA GLY A 204 16.24 7.52 16.45
C GLY A 204 15.35 7.11 17.63
N ALA A 205 15.42 7.83 18.76
CA ALA A 205 14.56 7.56 19.91
C ALA A 205 13.11 7.97 19.58
N ALA A 206 12.94 9.15 19.00
CA ALA A 206 11.62 9.63 18.59
C ALA A 206 10.99 8.69 17.54
N MET A 207 11.74 8.41 16.48
CA MET A 207 11.32 7.53 15.39
C MET A 207 10.97 6.12 15.89
N GLY A 208 11.83 5.53 16.72
CA GLY A 208 11.62 4.20 17.29
C GLY A 208 10.38 4.14 18.18
N GLU A 209 10.20 5.11 19.06
CA GLU A 209 9.01 5.24 19.93
C GLU A 209 7.73 5.36 19.10
N ALA A 210 7.71 6.27 18.13
CA ALA A 210 6.55 6.51 17.27
C ALA A 210 6.19 5.27 16.43
N SER A 211 7.18 4.56 15.89
CA SER A 211 6.96 3.34 15.11
C SER A 211 6.52 2.16 16.00
N LEU A 212 7.04 2.06 17.23
CA LEU A 212 6.59 1.04 18.18
C LEU A 212 5.14 1.27 18.62
N ARG A 213 4.72 2.53 18.79
CA ARG A 213 3.30 2.87 19.04
C ARG A 213 2.41 2.47 17.88
N ASP A 214 2.84 2.73 16.65
CA ASP A 214 2.13 2.31 15.45
C ASP A 214 2.04 0.78 15.34
N PHE A 215 3.11 0.05 15.67
CA PHE A 215 3.07 -1.41 15.78
C PHE A 215 2.01 -1.90 16.78
N ARG A 216 1.96 -1.31 17.98
CA ARG A 216 0.95 -1.66 19.00
C ARG A 216 -0.47 -1.34 18.55
N SER A 217 -0.66 -0.19 17.90
CA SER A 217 -1.95 0.19 17.30
C SER A 217 -2.37 -0.81 16.22
N PHE A 218 -1.44 -1.21 15.35
CA PHE A 218 -1.69 -2.21 14.32
C PHE A 218 -2.03 -3.58 14.90
N CYS A 219 -1.34 -4.01 15.97
CA CYS A 219 -1.71 -5.22 16.72
C CYS A 219 -3.16 -5.14 17.23
N GLY A 220 -3.60 -3.97 17.69
CA GLY A 220 -5.00 -3.74 18.10
C GLY A 220 -6.00 -3.89 16.95
N LEU A 221 -5.63 -3.47 15.73
CA LEU A 221 -6.44 -3.68 14.52
C LEU A 221 -6.50 -5.16 14.14
N VAL A 222 -5.34 -5.83 14.14
CA VAL A 222 -5.21 -7.25 13.78
C VAL A 222 -5.94 -8.15 14.78
N ALA A 223 -5.96 -7.80 16.08
CA ALA A 223 -6.70 -8.54 17.10
C ALA A 223 -8.21 -8.63 16.81
N ARG A 224 -8.75 -7.74 15.96
CA ARG A 224 -10.16 -7.70 15.54
C ARG A 224 -10.39 -8.29 14.14
N LEU A 225 -9.35 -8.85 13.51
CA LEU A 225 -9.36 -9.28 12.10
C LEU A 225 -10.11 -10.59 11.85
N GLN A 226 -10.66 -11.24 12.88
CA GLN A 226 -11.41 -12.48 12.70
C GLN A 226 -12.59 -12.25 11.73
N GLY A 227 -12.61 -13.02 10.63
CA GLY A 227 -13.61 -12.86 9.56
C GLY A 227 -13.41 -11.62 8.67
N GLY A 228 -12.34 -10.86 8.90
CA GLY A 228 -11.90 -9.72 8.12
C GLY A 228 -10.88 -10.10 7.04
N VAL A 229 -10.26 -9.08 6.44
CA VAL A 229 -9.26 -9.24 5.38
C VAL A 229 -8.05 -8.36 5.66
N TYR A 230 -6.85 -8.93 5.48
CA TYR A 230 -5.62 -8.16 5.36
C TYR A 230 -5.09 -8.30 3.93
N LEU A 231 -4.90 -7.17 3.26
CA LEU A 231 -4.29 -7.08 1.95
C LEU A 231 -2.86 -6.57 2.11
N ASN A 232 -1.88 -7.27 1.52
CA ASN A 232 -0.48 -6.85 1.50
C ASN A 232 -0.08 -6.52 0.06
N VAL A 233 0.16 -5.25 -0.24
CA VAL A 233 0.26 -4.70 -1.60
C VAL A 233 1.55 -3.92 -1.83
#